data_AF-A0A812SU69-F1
#
_entry.id   AF-A0A812SU69-F1
#
_cell.length_a   1.000
_cell.length_b   1.000
_cell.length_c   1.000
_cell.angle_alpha   90.00
_cell.angle_beta   90.00
_cell.angle_gamma   90.00
#
_symmetry.space_group_name_H-M   'P 1'
#
loop_
_entity.id
_entity.type
_entity.pdbx_description
1 polymer ?
#
loop_
_entity_poly.entity_id
_entity_poly.type
_entity_poly.pdbx_seq_one_letter_code
_entity_poly.pdbx_strand_id
1 'polypeptide(L)'
;DGSRLWNVSRGSCELHDDGCITSPGYSGTTSGLEGDGRCTIQVRPSNSWRIRVETFQVHPYFSTFTINGVNYATDRSPSDLNYVVPQGKIDWRPDEVTETQRWKLCLEPPPRLESCRLAAVLRQTELAISGFDIIAEGAFDPLGCRLRRLSLTNNTFTSLPPQRFRCLSCLQALDLGKGQLVTLEDGTFEGLEELRLLSLSQNRLRNLSVGVLRPLVKLEQLLLGGNERTRGNYLTSLPDVSHNLHLQVLDVSENQ
;
A
#
# COMPACT_ATOMS: atom_id res chain seq x y z
N ASP A 1 17.40 4.49 4.21
CA ASP A 1 17.89 3.98 5.50
C ASP A 1 16.82 4.24 6.56
N GLY A 2 16.17 3.17 7.05
CA GLY A 2 15.04 3.24 7.96
C GLY A 2 15.41 3.74 9.37
N SER A 3 16.70 3.71 9.73
CA SER A 3 17.22 4.24 11.00
C SER A 3 16.83 5.70 11.24
N ARG A 4 16.87 6.53 10.18
CA ARG A 4 16.55 7.96 10.22
C ARG A 4 15.05 8.27 10.43
N LEU A 5 14.20 7.25 10.32
CA LEU A 5 12.76 7.38 10.55
C LEU A 5 12.40 7.15 12.02
N TRP A 6 13.21 6.39 12.76
CA TRP A 6 13.04 6.20 14.18
C TRP A 6 13.69 7.33 14.98
N ASN A 7 13.11 7.70 16.11
CA ASN A 7 13.71 8.61 17.07
C ASN A 7 13.26 8.24 18.47
N VAL A 8 14.18 7.76 19.31
CA VAL A 8 13.87 7.47 20.72
C VAL A 8 13.81 8.80 21.46
N SER A 9 12.60 9.26 21.79
CA SER A 9 12.40 10.56 22.44
C SER A 9 12.46 10.47 23.97
N ARG A 10 12.27 9.26 24.53
CA ARG A 10 12.42 9.00 25.97
C ARG A 10 12.77 7.53 26.22
N GLY A 11 13.57 7.28 27.25
CA GLY A 11 13.89 5.93 27.74
C GLY A 11 14.97 5.23 26.92
N SER A 12 15.06 3.92 27.08
CA SER A 12 16.29 3.17 26.77
C SER A 12 16.13 2.18 25.61
N CYS A 13 15.19 2.42 24.69
CA CYS A 13 15.09 1.60 23.48
C CYS A 13 16.28 1.83 22.56
N GLU A 14 16.74 0.77 21.92
CA GLU A 14 18.02 0.77 21.20
C GLU A 14 17.77 0.78 19.69
N LEU A 15 18.38 1.75 19.02
CA LEU A 15 18.46 1.81 17.56
C LEU A 15 19.67 1.02 17.09
N HIS A 16 19.48 0.20 16.06
CA HIS A 16 20.52 -0.64 15.48
C HIS A 16 20.90 -0.16 14.07
N ASP A 17 22.14 -0.47 13.67
CA ASP A 17 22.71 -0.07 12.37
C ASP A 17 21.97 -0.68 11.17
N ASP A 18 21.23 -1.77 11.38
CA ASP A 18 20.37 -2.41 10.38
C ASP A 18 19.05 -1.64 10.13
N GLY A 19 18.86 -0.51 10.81
CA GLY A 19 17.67 0.34 10.69
C GLY A 19 16.47 -0.15 11.50
N CYS A 20 16.68 -1.10 12.40
CA CYS A 20 15.67 -1.61 13.31
C CYS A 20 15.77 -0.96 14.70
N ILE A 21 14.71 -1.08 15.47
CA ILE A 21 14.61 -0.64 16.85
C ILE A 21 14.20 -1.79 17.75
N THR A 22 14.76 -1.83 18.95
CA THR A 22 14.56 -2.93 19.89
C THR A 22 14.14 -2.45 21.28
N SER A 23 13.53 -3.37 22.03
CA SER A 23 13.34 -3.25 23.47
C SER A 23 14.66 -2.98 24.18
N PRO A 24 14.67 -2.28 25.32
CA PRO A 24 15.89 -2.10 26.11
C PRO A 24 16.50 -3.45 26.51
N GLY A 25 17.82 -3.62 26.37
CA GLY A 25 18.54 -4.84 26.78
C GLY A 25 18.36 -6.02 25.82
N TYR A 26 17.82 -5.81 24.61
CA TYR A 26 17.59 -6.86 23.61
C TYR A 26 18.84 -7.70 23.31
N SER A 27 20.01 -7.06 23.31
CA SER A 27 21.30 -7.66 22.94
C SER A 27 22.00 -8.44 24.06
N GLY A 28 21.41 -8.53 25.27
CA GLY A 28 21.82 -9.55 26.26
C GLY A 28 22.24 -9.08 27.64
N THR A 29 22.22 -7.78 27.96
CA THR A 29 22.39 -7.35 29.37
C THR A 29 21.39 -6.27 29.75
N THR A 30 20.58 -6.55 30.75
CA THR A 30 19.73 -5.56 31.43
C THR A 30 20.50 -4.75 32.49
N SER A 31 21.73 -5.18 32.81
CA SER A 31 22.63 -4.47 33.73
C SER A 31 23.08 -3.14 33.11
N GLY A 32 22.60 -2.03 33.66
CA GLY A 32 22.89 -0.68 33.16
C GLY A 32 21.74 -0.02 32.40
N LEU A 33 20.56 -0.65 32.34
CA LEU A 33 19.35 0.04 31.91
C LEU A 33 19.02 1.16 32.90
N GLU A 34 19.25 2.41 32.49
CA GLU A 34 18.73 3.56 33.23
C GLU A 34 17.20 3.61 33.08
N GLY A 35 16.47 3.60 34.20
CA GLY A 35 15.01 3.77 34.22
C GLY A 35 14.18 2.48 34.38
N ASP A 36 12.86 2.59 34.20
CA ASP A 36 11.85 1.53 34.40
C ASP A 36 11.65 0.63 33.16
N GLY A 37 12.63 0.58 32.25
CA GLY A 37 12.57 -0.17 30.99
C GLY A 37 11.54 0.35 29.98
N ARG A 38 10.92 1.50 30.25
CA ARG A 38 9.97 2.15 29.34
C ARG A 38 10.71 2.91 28.26
N CYS A 39 10.06 3.04 27.11
CA CYS A 39 10.53 3.97 26.10
C CYS A 39 9.39 4.55 25.28
N THR A 40 9.65 5.73 24.74
CA THR A 40 8.84 6.35 23.71
C THR A 40 9.68 6.51 22.46
N ILE A 41 9.10 6.08 21.34
CA ILE A 41 9.68 6.22 20.01
C ILE A 41 8.78 7.15 19.21
N GLN A 42 9.35 8.20 18.65
CA GLN A 42 8.72 9.00 17.63
C GLN A 42 9.12 8.44 16.27
N VAL A 43 8.14 8.08 15.45
CA VAL A 43 8.37 7.74 14.04
C VAL A 43 8.16 8.99 13.20
N ARG A 44 9.17 9.36 12.42
CA ARG A 44 9.02 10.42 11.43
C ARG A 44 7.95 10.01 10.42
N PRO A 45 6.98 10.88 10.12
CA PRO A 45 5.94 10.55 9.15
C PRO A 45 6.55 10.20 7.80
N SER A 46 6.40 8.94 7.39
CA SER A 46 6.72 8.48 6.04
C SER A 46 5.47 8.15 5.23
N ASN A 47 4.28 8.35 5.84
CA ASN A 47 2.91 8.09 5.36
C ASN A 47 2.63 6.68 4.79
N SER A 48 3.63 5.82 4.66
CA SER A 48 3.55 4.57 3.90
C SER A 48 4.53 3.49 4.32
N TRP A 49 5.58 3.79 5.09
CA TRP A 49 6.47 2.73 5.57
C TRP A 49 5.76 1.93 6.64
N ARG A 50 5.94 0.62 6.57
CA ARG A 50 5.21 -0.32 7.40
C ARG A 50 6.16 -1.07 8.32
N ILE A 51 5.65 -1.47 9.48
CA ILE A 51 6.40 -2.27 10.43
C ILE A 51 6.56 -3.68 9.89
N ARG A 52 7.80 -4.16 9.92
CA ARG A 52 8.16 -5.57 9.85
C ARG A 52 8.66 -6.01 11.22
N VAL A 53 7.99 -7.02 11.78
CA VAL A 53 8.32 -7.59 13.07
C VAL A 53 9.37 -8.69 12.88
N GLU A 54 10.54 -8.55 13.50
CA GLU A 54 11.54 -9.63 13.55
C GLU A 54 11.38 -10.47 14.81
N THR A 55 11.04 -9.85 15.94
CA THR A 55 10.74 -10.53 17.20
C THR A 55 9.72 -9.71 17.97
N PHE A 56 8.78 -10.37 18.63
CA PHE A 56 7.79 -9.69 19.47
C PHE A 56 7.36 -10.59 20.62
N GLN A 57 8.13 -10.55 21.69
CA GLN A 57 7.86 -11.25 22.95
C GLN A 57 7.57 -10.19 24.01
N VAL A 58 6.30 -10.08 24.41
CA VAL A 58 5.80 -9.11 25.39
C VAL A 58 4.80 -9.81 26.32
N HIS A 59 4.65 -9.35 27.57
CA HIS A 59 3.68 -9.96 28.48
C HIS A 59 2.24 -9.51 28.14
N PRO A 60 1.30 -10.41 27.76
CA PRO A 60 0.02 -10.06 27.13
C PRO A 60 -1.03 -9.36 28.03
N TYR A 61 -0.76 -9.22 29.34
CA TYR A 61 -1.73 -8.73 30.32
C TYR A 61 -1.24 -7.57 31.18
N PHE A 62 0.08 -7.43 31.33
CA PHE A 62 0.65 -6.45 32.25
C PHE A 62 1.53 -5.42 31.53
N SER A 63 2.05 -5.74 30.35
CA SER A 63 2.79 -4.79 29.52
C SER A 63 1.86 -4.02 28.57
N THR A 64 2.30 -2.86 28.11
CA THR A 64 1.59 -2.07 27.09
C THR A 64 2.53 -1.72 25.96
N PHE A 65 2.12 -2.00 24.73
CA PHE A 65 2.86 -1.65 23.51
C PHE A 65 1.90 -0.96 22.53
N THR A 66 1.87 0.37 22.55
CA THR A 66 0.85 1.14 21.82
C THR A 66 1.40 1.76 20.55
N ILE A 67 0.74 1.51 19.42
CA ILE A 67 0.99 2.16 18.12
C ILE A 67 -0.33 2.66 17.56
N ASN A 68 -0.39 3.91 17.09
CA ASN A 68 -1.60 4.52 16.53
C ASN A 68 -2.82 4.44 17.48
N GLY A 69 -2.57 4.47 18.80
CA GLY A 69 -3.63 4.33 19.81
C GLY A 69 -4.12 2.90 20.05
N VAL A 70 -3.57 1.89 19.35
CA VAL A 70 -3.90 0.47 19.54
C VAL A 70 -2.81 -0.21 20.38
N ASN A 71 -3.20 -0.92 21.43
CA ASN A 71 -2.27 -1.72 22.25
C ASN A 71 -2.08 -3.13 21.67
N TYR A 72 -0.85 -3.45 21.27
CA TYR A 72 -0.43 -4.73 20.68
C TYR A 72 0.17 -5.70 21.70
N ALA A 73 0.34 -5.30 22.96
CA ALA A 73 0.77 -6.20 24.03
C ALA A 73 -0.39 -7.01 24.65
N THR A 74 -1.42 -7.34 23.87
CA THR A 74 -2.54 -8.20 24.28
C THR A 74 -2.39 -9.58 23.63
N ASP A 75 -3.36 -10.51 23.73
CA ASP A 75 -3.36 -11.83 23.07
C ASP A 75 -3.38 -11.78 21.51
N ARG A 76 -2.91 -10.67 20.93
CA ARG A 76 -2.75 -10.44 19.49
C ARG A 76 -1.48 -11.11 19.00
N SER A 77 -1.56 -11.73 17.83
CA SER A 77 -0.41 -12.37 17.19
C SER A 77 0.60 -11.30 16.76
N PRO A 78 1.93 -11.58 16.78
CA PRO A 78 2.95 -10.72 16.16
C PRO A 78 2.64 -10.33 14.70
N SER A 79 1.85 -11.15 13.99
CA SER A 79 1.35 -10.85 12.64
C SER A 79 0.45 -9.63 12.57
N ASP A 80 -0.27 -9.30 13.64
CA ASP A 80 -1.21 -8.16 13.66
C ASP A 80 -0.48 -6.81 13.62
N LEU A 81 0.81 -6.82 13.98
CA LEU A 81 1.68 -5.66 13.94
C LEU A 81 2.44 -5.55 12.61
N ASN A 82 2.60 -6.65 11.89
CA ASN A 82 3.13 -6.59 10.53
C ASN A 82 2.21 -5.72 9.66
N TYR A 83 2.82 -4.90 8.80
CA TYR A 83 2.12 -4.01 7.87
C TYR A 83 1.43 -2.80 8.47
N VAL A 84 1.51 -2.59 9.80
CA VAL A 84 1.06 -1.35 10.43
C VAL A 84 1.94 -0.19 9.97
N VAL A 85 1.32 0.88 9.46
CA VAL A 85 2.00 2.15 9.18
C VAL A 85 1.96 3.01 10.44
N PRO A 86 3.08 3.17 11.19
CA PRO A 86 3.09 3.94 12.42
C PRO A 86 2.95 5.44 12.11
N GLN A 87 2.01 6.08 12.79
CA GLN A 87 1.70 7.50 12.72
C GLN A 87 2.03 8.13 14.08
N GLY A 88 3.20 8.76 14.16
CA GLY A 88 3.63 9.48 15.35
C GLY A 88 4.30 8.59 16.40
N LYS A 89 3.68 8.49 17.58
CA LYS A 89 4.32 7.94 18.78
C LYS A 89 4.06 6.44 18.94
N ILE A 90 5.11 5.69 19.25
CA ILE A 90 5.06 4.32 19.77
C ILE A 90 5.47 4.37 21.23
N ASP A 91 4.66 3.76 22.10
CA ASP A 91 4.93 3.70 23.53
C ASP A 91 5.10 2.25 23.98
N TRP A 92 6.26 1.95 24.56
CA TRP A 92 6.53 0.69 25.23
C TRP A 92 6.58 0.89 26.74
N ARG A 93 5.80 0.08 27.45
CA ARG A 93 5.87 -0.01 28.91
C ARG A 93 5.85 -1.48 29.35
N PRO A 94 6.98 -2.03 29.82
CA PRO A 94 6.96 -3.34 30.44
C PRO A 94 6.29 -3.24 31.81
N ASP A 95 5.77 -4.36 32.27
CA ASP A 95 5.40 -4.62 33.66
C ASP A 95 6.64 -4.82 34.54
N GLU A 96 7.61 -5.57 34.05
CA GLU A 96 8.91 -5.79 34.71
C GLU A 96 10.05 -5.75 33.69
N VAL A 97 11.19 -5.18 34.11
CA VAL A 97 12.40 -5.14 33.29
C VAL A 97 13.08 -6.51 33.33
N THR A 98 12.73 -7.36 32.37
CA THR A 98 13.15 -8.76 32.30
C THR A 98 13.84 -9.05 30.97
N GLU A 99 14.73 -10.05 30.96
CA GLU A 99 15.38 -10.50 29.73
C GLU A 99 14.43 -11.25 28.77
N THR A 100 13.22 -11.57 29.21
CA THR A 100 12.23 -12.34 28.44
C THR A 100 11.34 -11.49 27.55
N GLN A 101 11.26 -10.17 27.80
CA GLN A 101 10.43 -9.26 27.01
C GLN A 101 11.27 -8.59 25.92
N ARG A 102 11.49 -9.31 24.83
CA ARG A 102 12.30 -8.87 23.70
C ARG A 102 11.46 -8.63 22.47
N TRP A 103 11.55 -7.42 21.93
CA TRP A 103 10.98 -7.11 20.63
C TRP A 103 11.97 -6.38 19.74
N LYS A 104 11.88 -6.64 18.44
CA LYS A 104 12.67 -6.01 17.39
C LYS A 104 11.76 -5.70 16.21
N LEU A 105 11.67 -4.41 15.90
CA LEU A 105 10.85 -3.87 14.82
C LEU A 105 11.72 -3.15 13.80
N CYS A 106 11.43 -3.34 12.53
CA CYS A 106 12.06 -2.64 11.43
C CYS A 106 10.99 -1.90 10.64
N LEU A 107 11.36 -0.82 9.95
CA LEU A 107 10.50 -0.25 8.91
C LEU A 107 10.95 -0.75 7.55
N GLU A 108 9.98 -1.16 6.74
CA GLU A 108 10.22 -1.43 5.33
C GLU A 108 9.44 -0.44 4.45
N PRO A 109 10.04 -0.02 3.33
CA PRO A 109 9.36 0.84 2.39
C PRO A 109 8.16 0.11 1.78
N PRO A 110 7.14 0.85 1.31
CA PRO A 110 6.04 0.28 0.55
C PRO A 110 6.56 -0.56 -0.64
N PRO A 111 6.04 -1.77 -0.87
CA PRO A 111 6.47 -2.64 -1.96
C PRO A 111 6.28 -1.92 -3.31
N ARG A 112 7.37 -1.85 -4.08
CA ARG A 112 7.44 -1.08 -5.31
C ARG A 112 7.72 -1.98 -6.51
N LEU A 113 6.88 -1.87 -7.53
CA LEU A 113 7.09 -2.55 -8.80
C LEU A 113 8.13 -1.77 -9.62
N GLU A 114 9.37 -2.25 -9.65
CA GLU A 114 10.46 -1.57 -10.35
C GLU A 114 10.50 -1.85 -11.85
N SER A 115 10.26 -3.10 -12.29
CA SER A 115 10.32 -3.45 -13.70
C SER A 115 9.65 -4.78 -14.03
N CYS A 116 8.97 -4.86 -15.18
CA CYS A 116 8.41 -6.09 -15.75
C CYS A 116 9.32 -6.76 -16.81
N ARG A 117 10.65 -6.57 -16.72
CA ARG A 117 11.60 -7.09 -17.72
C ARG A 117 11.54 -8.61 -17.92
N LEU A 118 11.34 -9.39 -16.86
CA LEU A 118 11.21 -10.85 -16.99
C LEU A 118 9.98 -11.23 -17.82
N ALA A 119 8.83 -10.63 -17.54
CA ALA A 119 7.61 -10.84 -18.32
C ALA A 119 7.79 -10.44 -19.80
N ALA A 120 8.54 -9.38 -20.07
CA ALA A 120 8.90 -8.96 -21.43
C ALA A 120 9.78 -9.99 -22.16
N VAL A 121 10.78 -10.56 -21.48
CA VAL A 121 11.64 -11.64 -22.02
C VAL A 121 10.81 -12.89 -22.32
N LEU A 122 9.87 -13.21 -21.44
CA LEU A 122 8.93 -14.31 -21.60
C LEU A 122 7.81 -14.02 -22.62
N ARG A 123 7.81 -12.82 -23.24
CA ARG A 123 6.85 -12.38 -24.27
C ARG A 123 5.39 -12.49 -23.81
N GLN A 124 5.15 -12.19 -22.54
CA GLN A 124 3.80 -12.22 -21.98
C GLN A 124 2.91 -11.17 -22.66
N THR A 125 1.76 -11.61 -23.14
CA THR A 125 0.69 -10.72 -23.66
C THR A 125 -0.35 -10.42 -22.59
N GLU A 126 -0.31 -11.13 -21.47
CA GLU A 126 -1.20 -10.97 -20.33
C GLU A 126 -0.37 -11.01 -19.05
N LEU A 127 -0.65 -10.11 -18.12
CA LEU A 127 0.06 -10.04 -16.85
C LEU A 127 -0.94 -9.78 -15.73
N ALA A 128 -0.84 -10.58 -14.66
CA ALA A 128 -1.56 -10.35 -13.42
C ALA A 128 -0.54 -10.27 -12.29
N ILE A 129 -0.44 -9.11 -11.64
CA ILE A 129 0.50 -8.87 -10.53
C ILE A 129 -0.17 -8.08 -9.42
N SER A 130 0.14 -8.43 -8.18
CA SER A 130 -0.45 -7.87 -6.97
C SER A 130 0.58 -7.71 -5.85
N GLY A 131 0.22 -7.02 -4.79
CA GLY A 131 1.07 -6.84 -3.60
C GLY A 131 2.03 -5.65 -3.70
N PHE A 132 1.74 -4.67 -4.54
CA PHE A 132 2.49 -3.44 -4.66
C PHE A 132 1.66 -2.23 -4.22
N ASP A 133 2.36 -1.29 -3.62
CA ASP A 133 1.83 0.00 -3.15
C ASP A 133 2.26 1.13 -4.11
N ILE A 134 3.35 0.93 -4.87
CA ILE A 134 3.93 1.92 -5.78
C ILE A 134 4.31 1.27 -7.11
N ILE A 135 4.00 1.94 -8.21
CA ILE A 135 4.52 1.63 -9.54
C ILE A 135 5.64 2.62 -9.86
N ALA A 136 6.85 2.11 -10.08
CA ALA A 136 7.98 2.94 -10.50
C ALA A 136 7.72 3.54 -11.90
N GLU A 137 8.32 4.69 -12.17
CA GLU A 137 8.36 5.23 -13.52
C GLU A 137 9.05 4.22 -14.46
N GLY A 138 8.46 3.99 -15.62
CA GLY A 138 9.00 3.05 -16.61
C GLY A 138 8.89 1.57 -16.25
N ALA A 139 8.21 1.20 -15.15
CA ALA A 139 8.09 -0.19 -14.71
C ALA A 139 7.52 -1.13 -15.80
N PHE A 140 6.68 -0.59 -16.69
CA PHE A 140 6.03 -1.32 -17.78
C PHE A 140 6.69 -1.11 -19.16
N ASP A 141 7.70 -0.25 -19.28
CA ASP A 141 8.36 0.06 -20.57
C ASP A 141 8.86 -1.18 -21.30
N PRO A 142 9.45 -2.20 -20.63
CA PRO A 142 9.90 -3.41 -21.31
C PRO A 142 8.78 -4.18 -22.04
N LEU A 143 7.53 -4.04 -21.59
CA LEU A 143 6.38 -4.71 -22.20
C LEU A 143 5.92 -4.00 -23.48
N GLY A 144 5.95 -2.67 -23.49
CA GLY A 144 5.58 -1.84 -24.65
C GLY A 144 4.25 -2.22 -25.29
N CYS A 145 4.19 -2.14 -26.64
CA CYS A 145 3.03 -2.53 -27.43
C CYS A 145 2.85 -4.07 -27.58
N ARG A 146 3.23 -4.88 -26.59
CA ARG A 146 3.01 -6.34 -26.60
C ARG A 146 1.89 -6.76 -25.67
N LEU A 147 1.74 -6.06 -24.55
CA LEU A 147 0.76 -6.42 -23.53
C LEU A 147 -0.65 -6.07 -24.02
N ARG A 148 -1.58 -7.01 -23.85
CA ARG A 148 -3.00 -6.89 -24.21
C ARG A 148 -3.88 -6.82 -22.98
N ARG A 149 -3.53 -7.54 -21.92
CA ARG A 149 -4.28 -7.54 -20.66
C ARG A 149 -3.36 -7.33 -19.47
N LEU A 150 -3.72 -6.41 -18.61
CA LEU A 150 -3.02 -6.12 -17.36
C LEU A 150 -4.03 -6.15 -16.22
N SER A 151 -3.81 -7.05 -15.26
CA SER A 151 -4.52 -7.07 -13.99
C SER A 151 -3.56 -6.64 -12.89
N LEU A 152 -3.97 -5.59 -12.19
CA LEU A 152 -3.36 -5.03 -10.99
C LEU A 152 -4.38 -5.06 -9.84
N THR A 153 -5.26 -6.07 -9.83
CA THR A 153 -6.26 -6.20 -8.78
C THR A 153 -5.64 -6.49 -7.43
N ASN A 154 -6.33 -6.11 -6.34
CA ASN A 154 -5.89 -6.38 -4.98
C ASN A 154 -4.52 -5.75 -4.65
N ASN A 155 -4.25 -4.59 -5.26
CA ASN A 155 -3.16 -3.70 -4.87
C ASN A 155 -3.68 -2.61 -3.92
N THR A 156 -2.78 -2.01 -3.17
CA THR A 156 -3.05 -1.05 -2.10
C THR A 156 -2.89 0.40 -2.56
N PHE A 157 -2.79 0.63 -3.88
CA PHE A 157 -2.67 1.95 -4.47
C PHE A 157 -3.77 2.88 -3.95
N THR A 158 -3.37 4.02 -3.39
CA THR A 158 -4.31 5.08 -2.99
C THR A 158 -4.49 6.12 -4.09
N SER A 159 -3.48 6.27 -4.96
CA SER A 159 -3.51 7.07 -6.19
C SER A 159 -2.63 6.43 -7.26
N LEU A 160 -2.83 6.83 -8.51
CA LEU A 160 -1.97 6.46 -9.64
C LEU A 160 -1.48 7.72 -10.35
N PRO A 161 -0.17 7.99 -10.34
CA PRO A 161 0.36 9.16 -11.01
C PRO A 161 0.23 9.06 -12.54
N PRO A 162 0.24 10.20 -13.26
CA PRO A 162 0.17 10.23 -14.71
C PRO A 162 1.23 9.36 -15.39
N GLN A 163 0.91 8.91 -16.61
CA GLN A 163 1.84 8.27 -17.55
C GLN A 163 2.45 6.92 -17.11
N ARG A 164 2.04 6.34 -15.98
CA ARG A 164 2.53 5.02 -15.54
C ARG A 164 2.28 3.90 -16.54
N PHE A 165 1.24 4.02 -17.35
CA PHE A 165 0.87 3.04 -18.36
C PHE A 165 1.18 3.48 -19.80
N ARG A 166 1.83 4.63 -19.98
CA ARG A 166 1.95 5.31 -21.29
C ARG A 166 2.58 4.46 -22.39
N CYS A 167 3.50 3.57 -22.04
CA CYS A 167 4.16 2.68 -23.01
C CYS A 167 3.30 1.48 -23.44
N LEU A 168 2.16 1.22 -22.79
CA LEU A 168 1.27 0.10 -23.06
C LEU A 168 0.22 0.43 -24.14
N SER A 169 0.64 1.01 -25.27
CA SER A 169 -0.26 1.51 -26.33
C SER A 169 -1.09 0.44 -27.06
N CYS A 170 -0.81 -0.83 -26.79
CA CYS A 170 -1.53 -1.99 -27.33
C CYS A 170 -2.51 -2.62 -26.33
N LEU A 171 -2.59 -2.09 -25.11
CA LEU A 171 -3.38 -2.65 -24.02
C LEU A 171 -4.87 -2.54 -24.34
N GLN A 172 -5.59 -3.65 -24.16
CA GLN A 172 -7.01 -3.77 -24.46
C GLN A 172 -7.86 -3.92 -23.19
N ALA A 173 -7.30 -4.51 -22.13
CA ALA A 173 -7.98 -4.63 -20.85
C ALA A 173 -7.04 -4.24 -19.70
N LEU A 174 -7.52 -3.35 -18.83
CA LEU A 174 -6.86 -2.94 -17.61
C LEU A 174 -7.81 -3.16 -16.43
N ASP A 175 -7.39 -3.97 -15.47
CA ASP A 175 -8.14 -4.20 -14.24
C ASP A 175 -7.36 -3.67 -13.04
N LEU A 176 -7.89 -2.62 -12.42
CA LEU A 176 -7.40 -1.97 -11.21
C LEU A 176 -8.38 -2.17 -10.04
N GLY A 177 -9.27 -3.16 -10.14
CA GLY A 177 -10.32 -3.39 -9.16
C GLY A 177 -9.84 -3.96 -7.83
N LYS A 178 -10.73 -3.96 -6.83
CA LYS A 178 -10.49 -4.52 -5.47
C LYS A 178 -9.29 -3.87 -4.76
N GLY A 179 -9.11 -2.57 -4.96
CA GLY A 179 -7.99 -1.81 -4.41
C GLY A 179 -8.41 -0.78 -3.37
N GLN A 180 -7.58 0.25 -3.21
CA GLN A 180 -7.85 1.37 -2.30
C GLN A 180 -7.78 2.73 -3.01
N LEU A 181 -7.94 2.76 -4.34
CA LEU A 181 -7.80 3.99 -5.12
C LEU A 181 -8.84 5.00 -4.69
N VAL A 182 -8.36 6.17 -4.24
CA VAL A 182 -9.21 7.28 -3.78
C VAL A 182 -9.35 8.33 -4.87
N THR A 183 -8.26 8.58 -5.61
CA THR A 183 -8.21 9.58 -6.68
C THR A 183 -7.40 9.07 -7.87
N LEU A 184 -7.76 9.55 -9.06
CA LEU A 184 -7.00 9.42 -10.30
C LEU A 184 -6.74 10.82 -10.84
N GLU A 185 -5.54 11.05 -11.35
CA GLU A 185 -5.15 12.34 -11.90
C GLU A 185 -5.41 12.39 -13.40
N ASP A 186 -5.64 13.58 -13.94
CA ASP A 186 -5.77 13.76 -15.38
C ASP A 186 -4.52 13.23 -16.09
N GLY A 187 -4.72 12.42 -17.14
CA GLY A 187 -3.61 11.76 -17.85
C GLY A 187 -3.07 10.49 -17.18
N THR A 188 -3.68 9.95 -16.10
CA THR A 188 -3.32 8.61 -15.58
C THR A 188 -3.36 7.54 -16.67
N PHE A 189 -4.31 7.61 -17.60
CA PHE A 189 -4.50 6.65 -18.69
C PHE A 189 -4.01 7.17 -20.06
N GLU A 190 -3.17 8.20 -20.08
CA GLU A 190 -2.56 8.68 -21.33
C GLU A 190 -1.74 7.56 -22.01
N GLY A 191 -1.87 7.43 -23.34
CA GLY A 191 -1.24 6.36 -24.13
C GLY A 191 -1.99 5.03 -24.16
N LEU A 192 -3.21 4.95 -23.60
CA LEU A 192 -4.07 3.76 -23.62
C LEU A 192 -5.22 3.88 -24.64
N GLU A 193 -4.94 4.38 -25.85
CA GLU A 193 -5.99 4.65 -26.84
C GLU A 193 -6.69 3.38 -27.37
N GLU A 194 -6.05 2.22 -27.27
CA GLU A 194 -6.60 0.91 -27.68
C GLU A 194 -7.40 0.19 -26.58
N LEU A 195 -7.52 0.80 -25.39
CA LEU A 195 -8.18 0.18 -24.25
C LEU A 195 -9.69 0.02 -24.51
N ARG A 196 -10.19 -1.20 -24.31
CA ARG A 196 -11.61 -1.57 -24.49
C ARG A 196 -12.30 -1.82 -23.16
N LEU A 197 -11.58 -2.35 -22.17
CA LEU A 197 -12.10 -2.61 -20.84
C LEU A 197 -11.23 -1.92 -19.78
N LEU A 198 -11.89 -1.10 -18.96
CA LEU A 198 -11.32 -0.54 -17.74
C LEU A 198 -12.17 -0.96 -16.55
N SER A 199 -11.58 -1.72 -15.64
CA SER A 199 -12.19 -2.03 -14.35
C SER A 199 -11.51 -1.20 -13.25
N LEU A 200 -12.32 -0.38 -12.59
CA LEU A 200 -12.02 0.35 -11.37
C LEU A 200 -12.97 -0.09 -10.24
N SER A 201 -13.62 -1.24 -10.41
CA SER A 201 -14.60 -1.82 -9.48
C SER A 201 -14.03 -1.98 -8.07
N GLN A 202 -14.88 -1.80 -7.05
CA GLN A 202 -14.50 -2.03 -5.64
C GLN A 202 -13.22 -1.26 -5.21
N ASN A 203 -13.16 0.03 -5.54
CA ASN A 203 -12.14 0.96 -5.04
C ASN A 203 -12.78 1.98 -4.07
N ARG A 204 -12.14 3.14 -3.86
CA ARG A 204 -12.61 4.22 -2.98
C ARG A 204 -12.82 5.55 -3.70
N LEU A 205 -13.06 5.50 -5.02
CA LEU A 205 -13.19 6.68 -5.86
C LEU A 205 -14.46 7.45 -5.50
N ARG A 206 -14.34 8.76 -5.32
CA ARG A 206 -15.50 9.65 -5.07
C ARG A 206 -15.97 10.39 -6.31
N ASN A 207 -15.07 10.57 -7.26
CA ASN A 207 -15.34 11.17 -8.54
C ASN A 207 -14.39 10.57 -9.58
N LEU A 208 -14.68 10.86 -10.85
CA LEU A 208 -13.82 10.54 -11.97
C LEU A 208 -13.91 11.72 -12.95
N SER A 209 -12.81 12.45 -13.10
CA SER A 209 -12.79 13.62 -13.98
C SER A 209 -12.85 13.19 -15.45
N VAL A 210 -13.36 14.08 -16.30
CA VAL A 210 -13.30 13.90 -17.76
C VAL A 210 -11.86 13.74 -18.25
N GLY A 211 -10.90 14.43 -17.62
CA GLY A 211 -9.48 14.38 -17.99
C GLY A 211 -8.83 13.01 -17.76
N VAL A 212 -9.32 12.22 -16.79
CA VAL A 212 -8.88 10.83 -16.59
C VAL A 212 -9.34 9.93 -17.74
N LEU A 213 -10.60 10.09 -18.20
CA LEU A 213 -11.21 9.22 -19.21
C LEU A 213 -10.95 9.66 -20.65
N ARG A 214 -10.60 10.93 -20.88
CA ARG A 214 -10.41 11.53 -22.20
C ARG A 214 -9.49 10.73 -23.15
N PRO A 215 -8.37 10.12 -22.70
CA PRO A 215 -7.51 9.33 -23.58
C PRO A 215 -8.15 8.03 -24.08
N LEU A 216 -9.16 7.51 -23.37
CA LEU A 216 -9.75 6.19 -23.59
C LEU A 216 -10.81 6.24 -24.70
N VAL A 217 -10.42 6.60 -25.91
CA VAL A 217 -11.32 6.88 -27.03
C VAL A 217 -12.01 5.64 -27.61
N LYS A 218 -11.47 4.44 -27.37
CA LYS A 218 -12.02 3.14 -27.82
C LYS A 218 -12.65 2.31 -26.70
N LEU A 219 -12.83 2.88 -25.51
CA LEU A 219 -13.38 2.15 -24.37
C LEU A 219 -14.78 1.63 -24.68
N GLU A 220 -15.03 0.35 -24.44
CA GLU A 220 -16.31 -0.33 -24.62
C GLU A 220 -16.98 -0.61 -23.28
N GLN A 221 -16.18 -0.88 -22.23
CA GLN A 221 -16.65 -1.24 -20.91
C GLN A 221 -15.91 -0.47 -19.83
N LEU A 222 -16.67 0.26 -19.01
CA LEU A 222 -16.20 0.94 -17.81
C LEU A 222 -16.92 0.36 -16.58
N LEU A 223 -16.17 -0.37 -15.76
CA LEU A 223 -16.69 -1.01 -14.55
C LEU A 223 -16.26 -0.22 -13.31
N LEU A 224 -17.21 0.43 -12.65
CA LEU A 224 -17.02 1.24 -11.44
C LEU A 224 -17.81 0.66 -10.25
N GLY A 225 -18.56 -0.40 -10.48
CA GLY A 225 -19.48 -0.97 -9.51
C GLY A 225 -18.85 -1.85 -8.44
N GLY A 226 -19.71 -2.32 -7.55
CA GLY A 226 -19.45 -3.42 -6.64
C GLY A 226 -20.21 -4.68 -7.06
N ASN A 227 -20.31 -5.64 -6.14
CA ASN A 227 -21.16 -6.82 -6.31
C ASN A 227 -22.07 -6.93 -5.08
N GLU A 228 -23.08 -7.80 -5.10
CA GLU A 228 -24.06 -8.01 -4.01
C GLU A 228 -23.46 -8.27 -2.61
N ARG A 229 -22.17 -8.66 -2.54
CA ARG A 229 -21.46 -8.95 -1.29
C ARG A 229 -20.43 -7.89 -0.88
N THR A 230 -20.17 -6.91 -1.74
CA THR A 230 -19.05 -5.97 -1.60
C THR A 230 -19.41 -4.62 -2.20
N ARG A 231 -19.29 -3.56 -1.42
CA ARG A 231 -19.50 -2.18 -1.86
C ARG A 231 -18.59 -1.83 -3.06
N GLY A 232 -19.13 -1.05 -4.00
CA GLY A 232 -18.40 -0.46 -5.11
C GLY A 232 -17.59 0.77 -4.68
N ASN A 233 -17.51 1.76 -5.58
CA ASN A 233 -16.91 3.05 -5.27
C ASN A 233 -17.87 3.95 -4.45
N TYR A 234 -17.47 5.20 -4.24
CA TYR A 234 -18.18 6.23 -3.46
C TYR A 234 -18.65 7.36 -4.40
N LEU A 235 -18.99 7.01 -5.63
CA LEU A 235 -19.34 7.97 -6.68
C LEU A 235 -20.70 8.62 -6.40
N THR A 236 -20.70 9.93 -6.19
CA THR A 236 -21.93 10.69 -5.98
C THR A 236 -22.57 11.20 -7.29
N SER A 237 -21.91 11.00 -8.43
CA SER A 237 -22.36 11.42 -9.75
C SER A 237 -21.82 10.51 -10.85
N LEU A 238 -22.53 10.42 -11.97
CA LEU A 238 -22.04 9.71 -13.15
C LEU A 238 -20.80 10.40 -13.75
N PRO A 239 -19.81 9.62 -14.23
CA PRO A 239 -18.67 10.18 -14.96
C PRO A 239 -19.10 10.73 -16.32
N ASP A 240 -18.48 11.82 -16.77
CA ASP A 240 -18.66 12.31 -18.13
C ASP A 240 -17.86 11.42 -19.11
N VAL A 241 -18.60 10.72 -19.96
CA VAL A 241 -18.09 9.82 -21.01
C VAL A 241 -18.49 10.28 -22.40
N SER A 242 -18.96 11.53 -22.55
CA SER A 242 -19.51 12.06 -23.80
C SER A 242 -18.52 12.05 -24.98
N HIS A 243 -17.21 12.07 -24.72
CA HIS A 243 -16.17 11.96 -25.74
C HIS A 243 -16.03 10.54 -26.30
N ASN A 244 -16.51 9.52 -25.59
CA ASN A 244 -16.37 8.13 -26.00
C ASN A 244 -17.64 7.65 -26.73
N LEU A 245 -17.49 7.38 -28.03
CA LEU A 245 -18.58 6.94 -28.92
C LEU A 245 -18.73 5.41 -29.01
N HIS A 246 -17.88 4.66 -28.30
CA HIS A 246 -17.80 3.19 -28.36
C HIS A 246 -18.28 2.50 -27.08
N LEU A 247 -18.58 3.27 -26.02
CA LEU A 247 -18.97 2.73 -24.74
C LEU A 247 -20.31 1.99 -24.84
N GLN A 248 -20.30 0.72 -24.47
CA GLN A 248 -21.45 -0.19 -24.48
C GLN A 248 -21.91 -0.52 -23.06
N VAL A 249 -20.97 -0.59 -22.12
CA VAL A 249 -21.24 -0.95 -20.73
C VAL A 249 -20.66 0.11 -19.80
N LEU A 250 -21.53 0.70 -18.99
CA LEU A 250 -21.17 1.53 -17.85
C LEU A 250 -21.80 0.90 -16.61
N ASP A 251 -20.98 0.23 -15.80
CA ASP A 251 -21.43 -0.36 -14.55
C ASP A 251 -21.10 0.57 -13.38
N VAL A 252 -22.15 1.09 -12.74
CA VAL A 252 -22.08 1.93 -11.53
C VAL A 252 -22.85 1.30 -10.36
N SER A 253 -23.16 0.01 -10.43
CA SER A 253 -23.88 -0.72 -9.39
C SER A 253 -23.18 -0.64 -8.03
N GLU A 254 -23.94 -0.69 -6.93
CA GLU A 254 -23.39 -0.73 -5.56
C GLU A 254 -22.43 0.42 -5.21
N ASN A 255 -22.50 1.55 -5.92
CA ASN A 255 -21.91 2.81 -5.48
C ASN A 255 -22.78 3.42 -4.36
N GLN A 256 -22.15 4.20 -3.47
CA GLN A 256 -22.87 4.99 -2.46
C GLN A 256 -22.96 6.45 -2.83
#